data_AF-A0A2S0MBU7-F1
#
_entry.id   AF-A0A2S0MBU7-F1
#
_cell.length_a   1.000
_cell.length_b   1.000
_cell.length_c   1.000
_cell.angle_alpha   90.00
_cell.angle_beta   90.00
_cell.angle_gamma   90.00
#
_symmetry.space_group_name_H-M   'P 1'
#
loop_
_entity.id
_entity.type
_entity.pdbx_description
1 polymer ?
#
loop_
_entity_poly.entity_id
_entity_poly.type
_entity_poly.pdbx_seq_one_letter_code
_entity_poly.pdbx_strand_id
1 'polypeptide(L)'
;MNPEQARLWSLIRIPPQKWIQTPYGAEGGGFWVVAILGSFVVWYNDIEEGFNCSSYSQFGTINEYWCNQDELEYTIQNLYASINTSNPSFQRIASGDR
;
A
#
# COMPACT_ATOMS: atom_id res chain seq x y z
N MET A 1 9.96 -12.94 -0.53
CA MET A 1 9.97 -12.27 -1.86
C MET A 1 10.75 -13.08 -2.90
N ASN A 2 10.27 -13.10 -4.16
CA ASN A 2 10.99 -13.66 -5.31
C ASN A 2 11.89 -12.60 -6.01
N PRO A 3 12.77 -12.96 -6.97
CA PRO A 3 13.69 -12.01 -7.61
C PRO A 3 13.01 -10.83 -8.34
N GLU A 4 11.86 -11.03 -8.97
CA GLU A 4 11.15 -9.95 -9.67
C GLU A 4 10.50 -8.98 -8.68
N GLN A 5 9.90 -9.52 -7.61
CA GLN A 5 9.38 -8.70 -6.51
C GLN A 5 10.51 -7.88 -5.86
N ALA A 6 11.69 -8.47 -5.66
CA ALA A 6 12.85 -7.78 -5.08
C ALA A 6 13.37 -6.66 -6.00
N ARG A 7 13.38 -6.87 -7.32
CA ARG A 7 13.72 -5.84 -8.31
C ARG A 7 12.71 -4.70 -8.32
N LEU A 8 11.40 -5.01 -8.29
CA LEU A 8 10.38 -3.98 -8.20
C LEU A 8 10.52 -3.18 -6.91
N TRP A 9 10.61 -3.87 -5.77
CA TRP A 9 10.77 -3.27 -4.45
C TRP A 9 11.98 -2.33 -4.37
N SER A 10 13.13 -2.72 -4.93
CA SER A 10 14.33 -1.89 -4.88
C SER A 10 14.19 -0.56 -5.63
N LEU A 11 13.31 -0.51 -6.64
CA LEU A 11 13.05 0.68 -7.44
C LEU A 11 12.03 1.62 -6.81
N ILE A 12 11.02 1.08 -6.11
CA ILE A 12 9.88 1.86 -5.63
C ILE A 12 9.96 2.24 -4.15
N ARG A 13 10.80 1.55 -3.38
CA ARG A 13 10.90 1.79 -1.93
C ARG A 13 11.42 3.18 -1.64
N ILE A 14 10.88 3.77 -0.59
CA ILE A 14 11.32 5.03 -0.02
C ILE A 14 11.65 4.82 1.46
N PRO A 15 12.40 5.73 2.11
CA PRO A 15 12.44 5.76 3.57
C PRO A 15 11.01 5.86 4.12
N PRO A 16 10.64 5.10 5.16
CA PRO A 16 9.30 5.17 5.74
C PRO A 16 8.92 6.60 6.13
N GLN A 17 7.74 7.04 5.70
CA GLN A 17 7.21 8.37 5.99
C GLN A 17 5.75 8.26 6.44
N LYS A 18 5.36 9.05 7.44
CA LYS A 18 3.96 9.14 7.87
C LYS A 18 3.16 9.98 6.89
N TRP A 19 2.10 9.41 6.32
CA TRP A 19 1.13 10.09 5.47
C TRP A 19 -0.26 10.01 6.09
N ILE A 20 -1.04 11.07 5.93
CA ILE A 20 -2.38 11.16 6.50
C ILE A 20 -3.36 10.39 5.64
N GLN A 21 -4.19 9.57 6.28
CA GLN A 21 -5.43 9.05 5.72
C GLN A 21 -6.55 9.72 6.53
N THR A 22 -7.70 10.00 5.92
CA THR A 22 -8.85 10.54 6.66
C THR A 22 -10.07 9.67 6.35
N PRO A 23 -10.85 9.27 7.36
CA PRO A 23 -10.83 9.73 8.76
C PRO A 23 -9.87 8.98 9.71
N TYR A 24 -9.10 7.98 9.26
CA TYR A 24 -8.38 7.07 10.14
C TYR A 24 -6.90 7.44 10.36
N GLY A 25 -6.32 6.98 11.48
CA GLY A 25 -4.88 7.12 11.75
C GLY A 25 -4.43 8.50 12.24
N ALA A 26 -5.34 9.45 12.48
CA ALA A 26 -5.01 10.78 12.99
C ALA A 26 -4.26 10.75 14.33
N GLU A 27 -4.63 9.85 15.25
CA GLU A 27 -3.98 9.70 16.56
C GLU A 27 -2.51 9.24 16.45
N GLY A 28 -2.19 8.44 15.44
CA GLY A 28 -0.84 7.95 15.15
C GLY A 28 -0.03 8.84 14.21
N GLY A 29 -0.55 10.03 13.84
CA GLY A 29 0.09 10.92 12.86
C GLY A 29 0.04 10.39 11.42
N GLY A 30 -0.90 9.50 11.11
CA GLY A 30 -1.06 8.85 9.81
C GLY A 30 -0.51 7.42 9.76
N PHE A 31 -0.34 6.89 8.56
CA PHE A 31 0.20 5.55 8.30
C PHE A 31 1.57 5.60 7.63
N TRP A 32 2.35 4.53 7.76
CA TRP A 32 3.72 4.48 7.23
C TRP A 32 3.72 4.13 5.74
N VAL A 33 3.91 5.11 4.87
CA VAL A 33 4.18 4.88 3.45
C VAL A 33 5.64 4.45 3.29
N VAL A 34 5.86 3.35 2.57
CA VAL A 34 7.17 2.73 2.38
C VAL A 34 7.58 2.56 0.92
N ALA A 35 6.66 2.77 -0.02
CA ALA A 35 6.99 2.81 -1.45
C ALA A 35 6.00 3.68 -2.23
N ILE A 36 6.46 4.20 -3.37
CA ILE A 36 5.66 4.99 -4.32
C ILE A 36 5.90 4.45 -5.73
N LEU A 37 4.82 4.23 -6.48
CA LEU A 37 4.86 3.88 -7.91
C LEU A 37 3.78 4.67 -8.65
N GLY A 38 4.19 5.62 -9.49
CA GLY A 38 3.26 6.48 -10.20
C GLY A 38 2.37 7.25 -9.22
N SER A 39 1.05 7.05 -9.30
CA SER A 39 0.04 7.62 -8.39
C SER A 39 -0.41 6.67 -7.27
N PHE A 40 0.38 5.64 -6.97
CA PHE A 40 0.08 4.66 -5.93
C PHE A 40 1.14 4.65 -4.83
N VAL A 41 0.70 4.34 -3.62
CA VAL A 41 1.55 4.17 -2.44
C VAL A 41 1.35 2.80 -1.82
N VAL A 42 2.44 2.19 -1.38
CA VAL A 42 2.40 1.04 -0.47
C VAL A 42 2.60 1.55 0.93
N TRP A 43 1.69 1.19 1.83
CA TRP A 43 1.66 1.69 3.20
C TRP A 43 1.38 0.57 4.21
N TYR A 44 1.95 0.71 5.39
CA TYR A 44 1.73 -0.19 6.53
C TYR A 44 0.68 0.41 7.45
N ASN A 45 -0.37 -0.36 7.69
CA ASN A 45 -1.41 -0.09 8.67
C ASN A 45 -0.96 -0.68 10.00
N ASP A 46 -0.52 0.17 10.92
CA ASP A 46 -0.05 -0.20 12.27
C ASP A 46 -1.17 -0.59 13.23
N ILE A 47 -2.44 -0.33 12.88
CA ILE A 47 -3.61 -0.77 13.65
C ILE A 47 -3.97 -2.22 13.31
N GLU A 48 -3.92 -2.55 12.01
CA GLU A 48 -4.31 -3.87 11.48
C GLU A 48 -3.10 -4.80 11.25
N GLU A 49 -1.90 -4.29 11.50
CA GLU A 49 -0.61 -4.96 11.32
C GLU A 49 -0.36 -5.52 9.90
N GLY A 50 -0.73 -4.78 8.85
CA GLY A 50 -0.61 -5.25 7.46
C GLY A 50 -0.29 -4.18 6.43
N PHE A 51 0.18 -4.62 5.26
CA PHE A 51 0.50 -3.76 4.12
C PHE A 51 -0.69 -3.62 3.17
N ASN A 52 -0.81 -2.41 2.61
CA ASN A 52 -1.89 -2.02 1.72
C ASN A 52 -1.33 -1.20 0.54
N CYS A 53 -2.11 -1.11 -0.53
CA CYS A 53 -1.82 -0.26 -1.67
C CYS A 53 -3.02 0.65 -1.94
N SER A 54 -2.76 1.95 -2.06
CA SER A 54 -3.81 2.96 -2.29
C SER A 54 -3.33 3.97 -3.31
N SER A 55 -4.27 4.65 -3.95
CA SER A 55 -3.95 5.81 -4.77
C SER A 55 -3.62 7.02 -3.89
N TYR A 56 -2.92 7.99 -4.46
CA TYR A 56 -2.76 9.31 -3.86
C TYR A 56 -2.94 10.39 -4.92
N SER A 57 -3.55 11.50 -4.52
CA SER A 57 -3.70 12.70 -5.36
C SER A 57 -2.77 13.85 -4.92
N GLN A 58 -2.31 13.81 -3.67
CA GLN A 58 -1.42 14.78 -3.06
C GLN A 58 -0.37 14.05 -2.21
N PHE A 59 0.89 14.46 -2.33
CA PHE A 59 1.96 13.92 -1.47
C PHE A 59 1.63 14.16 0.01
N GLY A 60 1.77 13.11 0.81
CA GLY A 60 1.41 13.14 2.23
C GLY A 60 -0.03 12.72 2.53
N THR A 61 -0.83 12.37 1.51
CA THR A 61 -2.23 11.95 1.70
C THR A 61 -2.53 10.62 1.01
N ILE A 62 -3.16 9.70 1.73
CA ILE A 62 -3.61 8.40 1.23
C ILE A 62 -5.11 8.51 0.95
N ASN A 63 -5.56 8.16 -0.27
CA ASN A 63 -6.96 8.30 -0.66
C ASN A 63 -7.84 7.22 -0.04
N GLU A 64 -7.48 5.93 -0.18
CA GLU A 64 -8.27 4.80 0.32
C GLU A 64 -7.67 4.18 1.59
N TYR A 65 -8.52 3.87 2.57
CA TYR A 65 -8.18 3.05 3.72
C TYR A 65 -8.46 1.57 3.43
N TRP A 66 -7.59 0.70 3.93
CA TRP A 66 -7.74 -0.74 3.86
C TRP A 66 -7.27 -1.38 5.18
N CYS A 67 -7.87 -2.52 5.51
CA CYS A 67 -7.57 -3.31 6.70
C CYS A 67 -7.02 -4.68 6.33
N ASN A 68 -6.27 -4.78 5.22
CA ASN A 68 -5.66 -6.05 4.86
C ASN A 68 -4.51 -6.35 5.82
N GLN A 69 -4.38 -7.62 6.19
CA GLN A 69 -3.30 -8.18 7.00
C GLN A 69 -2.22 -8.81 6.10
N ASP A 70 -2.00 -8.21 4.92
CA ASP A 70 -1.09 -8.78 3.94
C ASP A 70 0.37 -8.47 4.33
N GLU A 71 1.25 -9.46 4.22
CA GLU A 71 2.68 -9.19 4.27
C GLU A 71 3.11 -8.34 3.05
N LEU A 72 4.23 -7.62 3.20
CA LEU A 72 4.75 -6.74 2.14
C LEU A 72 4.91 -7.48 0.81
N GLU A 73 5.38 -8.74 0.84
CA GLU A 73 5.61 -9.51 -0.38
C GLU A 73 4.35 -9.79 -1.20
N TYR A 74 3.19 -9.98 -0.54
CA TYR A 74 1.90 -10.14 -1.23
C TYR A 74 1.47 -8.82 -1.88
N THR A 75 1.63 -7.70 -1.17
CA THR A 75 1.33 -6.37 -1.73
C THR A 75 2.21 -6.06 -2.94
N ILE A 76 3.51 -6.37 -2.87
CA ILE A 76 4.44 -6.20 -3.99
C ILE A 76 4.12 -7.15 -5.15
N GLN A 77 3.70 -8.39 -4.88
CA GLN A 77 3.25 -9.31 -5.93
C GLN A 77 2.02 -8.77 -6.68
N ASN A 78 1.05 -8.22 -5.95
CA ASN A 78 -0.15 -7.63 -6.55
C ASN A 78 0.20 -6.41 -7.40
N LEU A 79 1.11 -5.56 -6.90
CA LEU A 79 1.66 -4.44 -7.66
C LEU A 79 2.35 -4.90 -8.94
N TYR A 80 3.23 -5.90 -8.85
CA TYR A 80 3.88 -6.49 -10.01
C TYR A 80 2.89 -7.05 -11.02
N ALA A 81 1.85 -7.76 -10.58
CA ALA A 81 0.82 -8.29 -11.46
C ALA A 81 0.04 -7.17 -12.17
N SER A 82 -0.32 -6.09 -11.45
CA SER A 82 -1.08 -4.97 -12.00
C SER A 82 -0.34 -4.23 -13.13
N ILE A 83 1.00 -4.12 -13.02
CA ILE A 83 1.86 -3.53 -14.05
C ILE A 83 1.78 -4.37 -15.34
N ASN A 84 1.79 -5.70 -15.20
CA ASN A 84 1.80 -6.62 -16.34
C ASN A 84 0.42 -6.80 -17.00
N THR A 85 -0.67 -6.56 -16.26
CA THR A 85 -2.04 -6.67 -16.78
C THR A 85 -2.64 -5.32 -17.20
N SER A 86 -1.94 -4.20 -16.95
CA SER A 86 -2.48 -2.83 -17.07
C SER A 86 -3.79 -2.62 -16.28
N ASN A 87 -4.04 -3.46 -15.27
CA ASN A 87 -5.24 -3.39 -14.43
C ASN A 87 -4.83 -3.22 -12.96
N PRO A 88 -4.98 -2.00 -12.39
CA PRO A 88 -4.74 -1.74 -10.98
C PRO A 88 -5.91 -2.23 -10.11
N SER A 89 -6.22 -3.52 -10.16
CA SER A 89 -7.15 -4.14 -9.21
C SER A 89 -6.41 -4.50 -7.92
N PHE A 90 -6.17 -3.50 -7.08
CA PHE A 90 -5.61 -3.70 -5.72
C PHE A 90 -6.66 -4.11 -4.69
N GLN A 91 -7.92 -4.21 -5.14
CA GLN A 91 -9.05 -4.65 -4.34
C GLN A 91 -8.99 -6.16 -4.14
N ARG A 92 -8.34 -6.61 -3.07
CA ARG A 92 -8.90 -7.74 -2.34
C ARG A 92 -9.98 -7.15 -1.45
N ILE A 93 -11.23 -7.55 -1.73
CA ILE A 93 -12.41 -7.21 -0.95
C ILE A 93 -12.03 -7.38 0.52
N ALA A 94 -12.06 -6.27 1.29
CA ALA A 94 -12.12 -6.38 2.74
C ALA A 94 -13.30 -7.31 3.00
N SER A 95 -13.04 -8.53 3.45
CA SER A 95 -14.06 -9.50 3.78
C SER A 95 -14.80 -9.02 5.02
N GLY A 96 -15.63 -8.00 4.84
CA GLY A 96 -16.75 -7.63 5.67
C GLY A 96 -18.01 -8.09 4.95
N ASP A 97 -18.28 -9.39 5.07
CA ASP A 97 -19.63 -9.96 4.99
C ASP A 97 -19.60 -11.38 5.60
N ARG A 98 -19.41 -11.41 6.93
CA ARG A 98 -20.28 -12.13 7.88
C ARG A 98 -19.81 -11.97 9.32
#